data_AF-A0A6J4YC81-F1
#
_entry.id   AF-A0A6J4YC81-F1
#
_cell.length_a   1.000
_cell.length_b   1.000
_cell.length_c   1.000
_cell.angle_alpha   90.00
_cell.angle_beta   90.00
_cell.angle_gamma   90.00
#
_symmetry.space_group_name_H-M   'P 1'
#
loop_
_entity.id
_entity.type
_entity.pdbx_description
1 polymer ?
#
loop_
_entity_poly.entity_id
_entity_poly.type
_entity_poly.pdbx_seq_one_letter_code
_entity_poly.pdbx_strand_id
1 'polypeptide(L)'
;MNNLRHSNVVSRALIDILAYLADHPDADDTIEGIAQWWLLEQRIRQQIPVVEKALAVLVEKGFVLKQSGSNGRTRFRINRRKRKEIETYLEQWQRGGTNSSNNWQI
;
A
#
# COMPACT_ATOMS: atom_id res chain seq x y z
N MET A 1 13.61 16.12 -15.25
CA MET A 1 13.04 16.33 -13.90
C MET A 1 13.16 15.06 -13.04
N ASN A 2 14.39 14.61 -12.68
CA ASN A 2 14.62 13.35 -11.95
C ASN A 2 15.25 13.51 -10.55
N ASN A 3 15.50 14.73 -10.06
CA ASN A 3 16.25 14.89 -8.81
C ASN A 3 15.40 14.85 -7.53
N LEU A 4 14.12 15.26 -7.61
CA LEU A 4 13.26 15.41 -6.42
C LEU A 4 12.66 14.09 -5.90
N ARG A 5 12.41 13.11 -6.78
CA ARG A 5 11.87 11.79 -6.37
C ARG A 5 12.93 10.92 -5.69
N HIS A 6 14.17 10.96 -6.16
CA HIS A 6 15.27 10.19 -5.57
C HIS A 6 15.62 10.72 -4.17
N SER A 7 15.62 12.04 -3.98
CA SER A 7 15.85 12.66 -2.66
C SER A 7 14.81 12.19 -1.63
N ASN A 8 13.53 12.12 -1.98
CA ASN A 8 12.49 11.74 -1.02
C ASN A 8 12.57 10.26 -0.59
N VAL A 9 12.94 9.37 -1.52
CA VAL A 9 13.08 7.94 -1.21
C VAL A 9 14.27 7.69 -0.28
N VAL A 10 15.42 8.31 -0.55
CA VAL A 10 16.60 8.17 0.30
C VAL A 10 16.35 8.79 1.67
N SER A 11 15.73 9.98 1.73
CA SER A 11 15.38 10.62 3.00
C SER A 11 14.47 9.75 3.86
N ARG A 12 13.47 9.07 3.27
CA ARG A 12 12.61 8.16 4.03
C ARG A 12 13.37 6.93 4.53
N ALA A 13 14.22 6.34 3.69
CA ALA A 13 15.04 5.19 4.07
C ALA A 13 16.01 5.52 5.23
N LEU A 14 16.60 6.72 5.25
CA LEU A 14 17.46 7.16 6.36
C LEU A 14 16.73 7.11 7.71
N ILE A 15 15.51 7.66 7.76
CA ILE A 15 14.71 7.69 8.99
C ILE A 15 14.28 6.27 9.38
N ASP A 16 13.83 5.45 8.43
CA ASP A 16 13.38 4.09 8.72
C ASP A 16 14.56 3.21 9.21
N ILE A 17 15.78 3.37 8.66
CA ILE A 17 16.99 2.67 9.10
C ILE A 17 17.42 3.11 10.49
N LEU A 18 17.42 4.43 10.76
CA LEU A 18 17.78 4.95 12.09
C LEU A 18 16.79 4.48 13.17
N ALA A 19 15.49 4.45 12.85
CA ALA A 19 14.48 3.91 13.77
C ALA A 19 14.74 2.42 14.07
N TYR A 20 15.04 1.62 13.05
CA TYR A 20 15.39 0.21 13.23
C TYR A 20 16.61 0.01 14.15
N LEU A 21 17.73 0.68 13.84
CA LEU A 21 18.96 0.53 14.63
C LEU A 21 18.82 1.10 16.05
N ALA A 22 17.97 2.11 16.26
CA ALA A 22 17.69 2.64 17.59
C ALA A 22 16.85 1.67 18.44
N ASP A 23 15.87 0.99 17.84
CA ASP A 23 15.06 -0.03 18.52
C ASP A 23 15.85 -1.33 18.77
N HIS A 24 16.90 -1.58 17.96
CA HIS A 24 17.75 -2.77 18.01
C HIS A 24 19.25 -2.38 18.04
N PRO A 25 19.76 -1.84 19.16
CA PRO A 25 21.12 -1.28 19.23
C PRO A 25 22.24 -2.32 19.05
N ASP A 26 21.95 -3.59 19.32
CA ASP A 26 22.88 -4.71 19.13
C ASP A 26 22.75 -5.38 17.74
N ALA A 27 21.95 -4.80 16.84
CA ALA A 27 21.79 -5.33 15.48
C ALA A 27 23.09 -5.17 14.69
N ASP A 28 23.62 -6.29 14.19
CA ASP A 28 24.74 -6.36 13.25
C ASP A 28 24.27 -7.02 11.96
N ASP A 29 23.37 -6.33 11.27
CA ASP A 29 22.64 -6.87 10.12
C ASP A 29 23.27 -6.44 8.79
N THR A 30 23.10 -7.26 7.76
CA THR A 30 23.58 -6.92 6.41
C THR A 30 22.61 -5.97 5.72
N ILE A 31 23.03 -5.40 4.58
CA ILE A 31 22.15 -4.58 3.74
C ILE A 31 20.89 -5.37 3.34
N GLU A 32 21.03 -6.66 3.03
CA GLU A 32 19.92 -7.54 2.68
C GLU A 32 18.96 -7.76 3.84
N GLY A 33 19.44 -7.98 5.07
CA GLY A 33 18.56 -8.17 6.23
C GLY A 33 17.82 -6.89 6.61
N ILE A 34 18.50 -5.74 6.58
CA ILE A 34 17.87 -4.43 6.77
C ILE A 34 16.80 -4.19 5.69
N ALA A 35 17.13 -4.39 4.42
CA ALA A 35 16.23 -4.05 3.31
C ALA A 35 15.05 -5.04 3.17
N GLN A 36 15.33 -6.34 3.19
CA GLN A 36 14.34 -7.37 2.85
C GLN A 36 13.46 -7.76 4.03
N TRP A 37 13.96 -7.65 5.25
CA TRP A 37 13.21 -8.10 6.42
C TRP A 37 12.63 -6.88 7.13
N TRP A 38 13.48 -6.01 7.67
CA TRP A 38 13.01 -4.90 8.50
C TRP A 38 12.27 -3.81 7.72
N LEU A 39 12.91 -3.22 6.70
CA LEU A 39 12.29 -2.12 5.96
C LEU A 39 11.06 -2.60 5.16
N LEU A 40 11.11 -3.81 4.60
CA LEU A 40 9.95 -4.40 3.92
C LEU A 40 8.80 -4.66 4.90
N GLU A 41 9.08 -5.26 6.06
CA GLU A 41 8.07 -5.52 7.08
C GLU A 41 7.46 -4.22 7.61
N GLN A 42 8.28 -3.22 7.93
CA GLN A 42 7.81 -1.90 8.36
C GLN A 42 6.93 -1.26 7.29
N ARG A 43 7.35 -1.31 6.02
CA ARG A 43 6.55 -0.79 4.91
C ARG A 43 5.22 -1.54 4.80
N ILE A 44 5.21 -2.87 4.89
CA ILE A 44 3.97 -3.67 4.86
C ILE A 44 3.07 -3.25 6.01
N ARG A 45 3.58 -3.17 7.25
CA ARG A 45 2.83 -2.77 8.44
C ARG A 45 2.22 -1.37 8.27
N GLN A 46 2.97 -0.41 7.75
CA GLN A 46 2.48 0.95 7.47
C GLN A 46 1.41 0.97 6.37
N GLN A 47 1.45 0.05 5.41
CA GLN A 47 0.46 -0.03 4.32
C GLN A 47 -0.83 -0.75 4.72
N ILE A 48 -0.83 -1.60 5.75
CA ILE A 48 -2.03 -2.37 6.16
C ILE A 48 -3.26 -1.46 6.36
N PRO A 49 -3.22 -0.37 7.16
CA PRO A 49 -4.39 0.48 7.36
C PRO A 49 -4.87 1.15 6.08
N VAL A 50 -3.95 1.50 5.18
CA VAL A 50 -4.27 2.10 3.88
C VAL A 50 -5.00 1.09 2.99
N VAL A 51 -4.50 -0.14 2.94
CA VAL A 51 -5.12 -1.25 2.19
C VAL A 51 -6.49 -1.58 2.77
N GLU A 52 -6.66 -1.60 4.09
CA GLU A 52 -7.95 -1.83 4.73
C GLU A 52 -8.98 -0.77 4.37
N LYS A 53 -8.60 0.52 4.43
CA LYS A 53 -9.47 1.64 4.01
C LYS A 53 -9.83 1.54 2.53
N ALA A 54 -8.86 1.27 1.66
CA ALA A 54 -9.10 1.10 0.23
C ALA A 54 -10.05 -0.07 -0.06
N LEU A 55 -9.86 -1.22 0.60
CA LEU A 55 -10.76 -2.37 0.49
C LEU A 55 -12.17 -2.06 0.99
N ALA A 56 -12.31 -1.28 2.07
CA ALA A 56 -13.62 -0.85 2.56
C ALA A 56 -14.38 -0.03 1.50
N VAL A 57 -13.73 0.94 0.87
CA VAL A 57 -14.31 1.74 -0.22
C VAL A 57 -14.71 0.86 -1.41
N LEU A 58 -13.87 -0.09 -1.80
CA LEU A 58 -14.17 -0.99 -2.92
C LEU A 58 -15.31 -1.97 -2.61
N VAL A 59 -15.47 -2.36 -1.35
CA VAL A 59 -16.60 -3.17 -0.87
C VAL A 59 -17.88 -2.34 -0.88
N GLU A 60 -17.84 -1.09 -0.43
CA GLU A 60 -18.99 -0.18 -0.46
C GLU A 60 -19.49 0.07 -1.89
N LYS A 61 -18.57 0.25 -2.86
CA LYS A 61 -18.91 0.34 -4.30
C LYS A 61 -19.46 -0.97 -4.88
N GLY A 62 -19.33 -2.08 -4.15
CA GLY A 62 -19.70 -3.42 -4.57
C GLY A 62 -18.73 -4.05 -5.57
N PHE A 63 -17.58 -3.43 -5.83
CA PHE A 63 -16.56 -3.93 -6.77
C PHE A 63 -15.76 -5.09 -6.18
N VAL A 64 -15.58 -5.09 -4.86
CA VAL A 64 -14.95 -6.17 -4.10
C VAL A 64 -15.98 -6.80 -3.17
N LEU A 65 -15.94 -8.11 -3.04
CA LEU A 65 -16.71 -8.88 -2.07
C LEU A 65 -15.83 -9.23 -0.89
N LYS A 66 -16.29 -8.92 0.31
CA LYS A 66 -15.70 -9.35 1.58
C LYS A 66 -16.33 -10.68 2.01
N GLN A 67 -15.52 -11.66 2.38
CA GLN A 67 -15.96 -12.96 2.89
C GLN A 67 -15.22 -13.29 4.19
N SER A 68 -15.95 -13.41 5.28
CA SER A 68 -15.39 -13.90 6.54
C SER A 68 -15.17 -15.40 6.44
N GLY A 69 -13.92 -15.85 6.60
CA GLY A 69 -13.57 -17.26 6.69
C GLY A 69 -13.86 -17.82 8.08
N SER A 70 -14.09 -19.14 8.16
CA SER A 70 -14.30 -19.85 9.43
C SER A 70 -13.07 -19.84 10.36
N ASN A 71 -11.89 -19.54 9.82
CA ASN A 71 -10.64 -19.38 10.57
C ASN A 71 -10.40 -17.94 11.06
N GLY A 72 -11.42 -17.09 11.06
CA GLY A 72 -11.31 -15.68 11.45
C GLY A 72 -10.61 -14.78 10.42
N ARG A 73 -10.08 -15.34 9.31
CA ARG A 73 -9.46 -14.54 8.25
C ARG A 73 -10.50 -14.02 7.28
N THR A 74 -10.49 -12.72 7.03
CA THR A 74 -11.29 -12.12 5.96
C THR A 74 -10.60 -12.31 4.63
N ARG A 75 -11.35 -12.78 3.62
CA ARG A 75 -10.90 -12.84 2.23
C ARG A 75 -11.63 -11.80 1.39
N PHE A 76 -10.91 -11.22 0.44
CA PHE A 76 -11.45 -10.26 -0.52
C PHE A 76 -11.34 -10.84 -1.93
N ARG A 77 -12.38 -10.67 -2.74
CA ARG A 77 -12.38 -11.10 -4.14
C ARG A 77 -13.12 -10.11 -5.01
N ILE A 78 -12.77 -10.01 -6.28
CA ILE A 78 -13.51 -9.18 -7.23
C ILE A 78 -14.97 -9.67 -7.37
N ASN A 79 -15.90 -8.71 -7.42
CA ASN A 79 -17.29 -9.00 -7.75
C ASN A 79 -17.44 -9.17 -9.26
N ARG A 80 -17.38 -10.42 -9.73
CA ARG A 80 -17.49 -10.76 -11.16
C ARG A 80 -18.78 -10.25 -11.82
N ARG A 81 -19.86 -10.03 -11.05
CA ARG A 81 -21.13 -9.49 -11.56
C ARG A 81 -21.01 -8.03 -11.98
N LYS A 82 -20.09 -7.27 -11.37
CA LYS A 82 -19.84 -5.86 -11.66
C LYS A 82 -18.67 -5.63 -12.63
N ARG A 83 -18.22 -6.65 -13.35
CA ARG A 83 -17.00 -6.58 -14.18
C ARG A 83 -17.00 -5.40 -15.17
N LYS A 84 -18.11 -5.16 -15.88
CA LYS A 84 -18.22 -4.04 -16.83
C LYS A 84 -18.12 -2.67 -16.14
N GLU A 85 -18.74 -2.51 -14.97
CA GLU A 85 -18.63 -1.28 -14.17
C GLU A 85 -17.19 -1.06 -13.69
N ILE A 86 -16.51 -2.13 -13.26
CA ILE A 86 -15.11 -2.09 -12.82
C ILE A 86 -14.19 -1.71 -13.98
N GLU A 87 -14.36 -2.32 -15.15
CA GLU A 87 -13.59 -2.00 -16.36
C GLU A 87 -13.79 -0.52 -16.74
N THR A 88 -15.03 -0.04 -16.75
CA THR A 88 -15.35 1.38 -17.00
C THR A 88 -14.66 2.31 -15.99
N TYR A 89 -14.70 1.97 -14.71
CA TYR A 89 -14.06 2.74 -13.64
C TYR A 89 -12.54 2.81 -13.80
N LEU A 90 -11.91 1.69 -14.17
CA LEU A 90 -10.46 1.64 -14.43
C LEU A 90 -10.08 2.46 -15.67
N GLU A 91 -10.86 2.40 -16.74
CA GLU A 91 -10.63 3.21 -17.94
C GLU A 91 -10.74 4.71 -17.66
N GLN A 92 -11.75 5.12 -16.88
CA GLN A 92 -11.91 6.53 -16.47
C GLN A 92 -10.70 7.02 -15.67
N TRP A 93 -10.17 6.18 -14.77
CA TRP A 93 -8.98 6.51 -14.00
C TRP A 93 -7.74 6.66 -14.88
N GLN A 94 -7.56 5.76 -15.85
CA GLN A 94 -6.45 5.83 -16.80
C GLN A 94 -6.54 7.06 -17.70
N ARG A 95 -7.74 7.44 -18.14
CA ARG A 95 -7.98 8.64 -18.96
C ARG A 95 -7.83 9.95 -18.16
N GLY A 96 -8.12 9.94 -16.86
CA GLY A 96 -7.93 11.10 -15.95
C GLY A 96 -6.51 11.27 -15.41
N GLY A 97 -5.62 10.29 -15.63
CA GLY A 97 -4.27 10.22 -15.07
C GLY A 97 -3.26 11.27 -15.57
N THR A 98 -3.63 12.16 -16.48
CA THR A 98 -2.80 13.31 -16.86
C THR A 98 -3.15 14.61 -16.12
N ASN A 99 -4.23 14.68 -15.33
CA ASN A 99 -4.60 15.92 -14.62
C ASN A 99 -5.38 15.70 -13.31
N SER A 100 -4.79 15.01 -12.32
CA SER A 100 -5.34 15.00 -10.95
C SER A 100 -4.25 14.76 -9.91
N SER A 101 -3.49 15.82 -9.63
CA SER A 101 -3.05 16.07 -8.25
C SER A 101 -4.27 16.55 -7.47
N ASN A 102 -4.45 16.02 -6.26
CA ASN A 102 -5.57 16.23 -5.34
C ASN A 102 -6.85 15.46 -5.70
N ASN A 103 -7.07 14.33 -5.03
CA ASN A 103 -8.14 14.23 -4.03
C ASN A 103 -8.30 12.77 -3.55
N TRP A 104 -7.43 12.31 -2.65
CA TRP A 104 -7.73 11.24 -1.69
C TRP A 104 -6.89 11.50 -0.44
N GLN A 105 -7.41 12.30 0.49
CA GLN A 105 -6.97 12.21 1.88
C GLN A 105 -7.75 11.04 2.50
N ILE A 106 -7.01 9.97 2.84
CA ILE A 106 -7.48 8.86 3.67
C ILE A 106 -6.71 8.89 4.98
#